data_AF-A0A962IA83-F1
#
_entry.id   AF-A0A962IA83-F1
#
_cell.length_a   1.000
_cell.length_b   1.000
_cell.length_c   1.000
_cell.angle_alpha   90.00
_cell.angle_beta   90.00
_cell.angle_gamma   90.00
#
_symmetry.space_group_name_H-M   'P 1'
#
loop_
_entity.id
_entity.type
_entity.pdbx_description
1 polymer ?
#
loop_
_entity_poly.entity_id
_entity_poly.type
_entity_poly.pdbx_seq_one_letter_code
_entity_poly.pdbx_strand_id
1 'polypeptide(L)'
;MGNKHHRLWLYNLALVGVVAVLASQAPPWLAQWPALWVVLGFGAFQLLVWHYGFPVPSMGMTSMERVPQVAALLLFPLEVAATINALPALIFPFINRRYRQGSWSFAALRAVHNAAMIALISVLGGWSYQVLGGSVPISLSDWTTLWAVLIGMTVLQAANSVMILGFLWLDGRDVRRIASWNYLLAEELFVPLGLLAALICVAGEPVTTALFVLFLVLTVISLHQLVESRRQVLDRVTVLDAASVARAAVSGSQRMDQTAERLLDHIGALLPYHTAYVALHDTEREEFDVVLEVNDEQRQ
;
A
#
# COMPACT_ATOMS: atom_id res chain seq x y z
N MET A 1 -4.84 17.64 -18.84
CA MET A 1 -4.80 16.28 -18.25
C MET A 1 -4.09 15.22 -19.14
N GLY A 2 -4.03 15.35 -20.48
CA GLY A 2 -3.48 14.30 -21.37
C GLY A 2 -1.97 13.98 -21.25
N ASN A 3 -1.11 14.94 -20.92
CA ASN A 3 0.36 14.76 -20.92
C ASN A 3 0.85 13.78 -19.82
N LYS A 4 0.20 13.79 -18.65
CA LYS A 4 0.59 12.97 -17.49
C LYS A 4 0.33 11.48 -17.72
N HIS A 5 -0.86 11.12 -18.20
CA HIS A 5 -1.18 9.72 -18.49
C HIS A 5 -0.30 9.14 -19.59
N HIS A 6 0.06 9.95 -20.59
CA HIS A 6 0.96 9.53 -21.65
C HIS A 6 2.35 9.17 -21.11
N ARG A 7 2.94 10.02 -20.25
CA ARG A 7 4.22 9.72 -19.59
C ARG A 7 4.20 8.42 -18.80
N LEU A 8 3.14 8.17 -18.03
CA LEU A 8 2.99 6.94 -17.25
C LEU A 8 2.84 5.71 -18.16
N TRP A 9 2.11 5.82 -19.27
CA TRP A 9 2.02 4.73 -20.24
C TRP A 9 3.35 4.44 -20.93
N LEU A 10 4.10 5.47 -21.34
CA LEU A 10 5.44 5.29 -21.91
C LEU A 10 6.38 4.59 -20.94
N TYR A 11 6.36 4.99 -19.67
CA TYR A 11 7.13 4.33 -18.61
C TYR A 11 6.71 2.86 -18.43
N ASN A 12 5.41 2.57 -18.39
CA ASN A 12 4.90 1.21 -18.30
C ASN A 12 5.28 0.36 -19.52
N LEU A 13 5.24 0.92 -20.73
CA LEU A 13 5.63 0.22 -21.95
C LEU A 13 7.12 -0.12 -21.93
N ALA A 14 7.97 0.82 -21.50
CA ALA A 14 9.40 0.55 -21.32
C ALA A 14 9.62 -0.58 -20.30
N LEU A 15 8.89 -0.54 -19.18
CA LEU A 15 8.99 -1.55 -18.14
C LEU A 15 8.52 -2.93 -18.62
N VAL A 16 7.39 -3.00 -19.34
CA VAL A 16 6.92 -4.23 -19.99
C VAL A 16 7.95 -4.74 -21.00
N GLY A 17 8.57 -3.86 -21.78
CA GLY A 17 9.65 -4.21 -22.70
C GLY A 17 10.84 -4.87 -22.00
N VAL A 18 11.29 -4.29 -20.88
CA VAL A 18 12.36 -4.88 -20.05
C VAL A 18 11.96 -6.26 -19.52
N VAL A 19 10.76 -6.38 -18.96
CA VAL A 19 10.26 -7.68 -18.45
C VAL A 19 10.14 -8.71 -19.56
N ALA A 20 9.68 -8.32 -20.75
CA ALA A 20 9.58 -9.21 -21.90
C ALA A 20 10.95 -9.69 -22.40
N VAL A 21 11.95 -8.81 -22.41
CA VAL A 21 13.33 -9.18 -22.74
C VAL A 21 13.92 -10.14 -21.70
N LEU A 22 13.68 -9.91 -20.41
CA LEU A 22 14.13 -10.83 -19.36
C LEU A 22 13.42 -12.18 -19.45
N ALA A 23 12.10 -12.18 -19.63
CA ALA A 23 11.31 -13.41 -19.78
C ALA A 23 11.66 -14.19 -21.05
N SER A 24 12.18 -13.56 -22.10
CA SER A 24 12.62 -14.29 -23.29
C SER A 24 13.91 -15.07 -23.08
N GLN A 25 14.74 -14.68 -22.10
CA GLN A 25 15.96 -15.44 -21.74
C GLN A 25 15.65 -16.67 -20.89
N ALA A 26 14.60 -16.61 -20.07
CA ALA A 26 14.15 -17.70 -19.22
C ALA A 26 12.61 -17.77 -19.23
N PRO A 27 12.00 -18.35 -20.27
CA PRO A 27 10.56 -18.34 -20.42
C PRO A 27 9.87 -19.18 -19.34
N PRO A 28 8.88 -18.63 -18.61
CA PRO A 28 8.29 -19.32 -17.47
C PRO A 28 7.57 -20.61 -17.88
N TRP A 29 7.03 -20.71 -19.09
CA TRP A 29 6.36 -21.93 -19.58
C TRP A 29 7.32 -23.10 -19.86
N LEU A 30 8.63 -22.86 -19.90
CA LEU A 30 9.63 -23.92 -20.02
C LEU A 30 10.09 -24.44 -18.65
N ALA A 31 9.72 -23.75 -17.57
CA ALA A 31 10.09 -24.11 -16.22
C ALA A 31 9.15 -25.17 -15.62
N GLN A 32 9.59 -25.77 -14.52
CA GLN A 32 8.75 -26.69 -13.74
C GLN A 32 7.77 -25.91 -12.87
N TRP A 33 6.49 -25.94 -13.23
CA TRP A 33 5.43 -25.31 -12.46
C TRP A 33 4.96 -26.20 -11.30
N PRO A 34 4.64 -25.60 -10.12
CA PRO A 34 3.93 -26.32 -9.09
C PRO A 34 2.49 -26.62 -9.53
N ALA A 35 1.80 -27.47 -8.77
CA ALA A 35 0.40 -27.78 -9.04
C ALA A 35 -0.46 -26.49 -9.06
N LEU A 36 -1.48 -26.47 -9.92
CA LEU A 36 -2.31 -25.27 -10.14
C LEU A 36 -2.91 -24.71 -8.84
N TRP A 37 -3.33 -25.56 -7.90
CA TRP A 37 -3.87 -25.11 -6.62
C TRP A 37 -2.83 -24.36 -5.75
N VAL A 38 -1.53 -24.66 -5.90
CA VAL A 38 -0.45 -23.91 -5.23
C VAL A 38 -0.33 -22.52 -5.84
N VAL A 39 -0.34 -22.43 -7.17
CA VAL A 39 -0.33 -21.15 -7.90
C VAL A 39 -1.50 -20.28 -7.48
N LEU A 40 -2.71 -20.86 -7.47
CA LEU A 40 -3.93 -20.18 -7.05
C LEU A 40 -3.88 -19.78 -5.57
N GLY A 41 -3.33 -20.63 -4.71
CA GLY A 41 -3.17 -20.36 -3.28
C GLY A 41 -2.25 -19.18 -3.01
N PHE A 42 -1.07 -19.14 -3.65
CA PHE A 42 -0.17 -17.99 -3.57
C PHE A 42 -0.81 -16.72 -4.13
N GLY A 43 -1.47 -16.83 -5.29
CA GLY A 43 -2.16 -15.69 -5.89
C GLY A 43 -3.27 -15.13 -5.00
N ALA A 44 -4.08 -16.00 -4.40
CA ALA A 44 -5.12 -15.61 -3.44
C ALA A 44 -4.52 -14.99 -2.18
N PHE A 45 -3.42 -15.55 -1.65
CA PHE A 45 -2.75 -14.99 -0.48
C PHE A 45 -2.17 -13.60 -0.77
N GLN A 46 -1.58 -13.39 -1.95
CA GLN A 46 -1.12 -12.07 -2.39
C GLN A 46 -2.27 -11.05 -2.48
N LEU A 47 -3.41 -11.44 -3.06
CA LEU A 47 -4.60 -10.59 -3.13
C LEU A 47 -5.15 -10.27 -1.73
N LEU A 48 -5.13 -11.24 -0.81
CA LEU A 48 -5.56 -11.06 0.57
C LEU A 48 -4.69 -10.02 1.29
N VAL A 49 -3.36 -10.17 1.26
CA VAL A 49 -2.45 -9.24 1.95
C VAL A 49 -2.57 -7.81 1.39
N TRP A 50 -2.79 -7.65 0.09
CA TRP A 50 -3.05 -6.33 -0.48
C TRP A 50 -4.42 -5.77 -0.11
N HIS A 51 -5.46 -6.62 -0.04
CA HIS A 51 -6.79 -6.20 0.36
C HIS A 51 -6.79 -5.63 1.78
N TYR A 52 -6.07 -6.31 2.68
CA TYR A 52 -5.89 -5.94 4.08
C TYR A 52 -4.66 -5.06 4.34
N GLY A 53 -4.12 -4.40 3.29
CA GLY A 53 -3.11 -3.36 3.47
C GLY A 53 -3.60 -2.30 4.46
N PHE A 54 -2.69 -1.71 5.21
CA PHE A 54 -3.01 -0.78 6.28
C PHE A 54 -2.30 0.58 6.08
N PRO A 55 -2.94 1.68 6.49
CA PRO A 55 -2.37 3.00 6.34
C PRO A 55 -1.21 3.18 7.33
N VAL A 56 -0.07 3.65 6.85
CA VAL A 56 1.05 4.08 7.68
C VAL A 56 1.14 5.60 7.60
N PRO A 57 1.13 6.32 8.75
CA PRO A 57 1.25 7.77 8.77
C PRO A 57 2.45 8.23 7.93
N SER A 58 2.27 9.26 7.10
CA SER A 58 3.26 9.80 6.14
C SER A 58 3.69 8.91 4.97
N MET A 59 3.30 7.63 4.94
CA MET A 59 3.85 6.60 4.02
C MET A 59 2.83 6.03 3.03
N GLY A 60 1.55 6.35 3.19
CA GLY A 60 0.47 5.81 2.37
C GLY A 60 -0.03 4.47 2.90
N MET A 61 -0.25 3.50 2.03
CA MET A 61 -0.69 2.14 2.39
C MET A 61 0.51 1.19 2.29
N THR A 62 0.78 0.42 3.34
CA THR A 62 1.70 -0.72 3.30
C THR A 62 0.91 -2.03 3.43
N SER A 63 1.54 -3.16 3.14
CA SER A 63 0.91 -4.47 3.30
C SER A 63 1.96 -5.54 3.64
N MET A 64 1.48 -6.73 4.01
CA MET A 64 2.34 -7.89 4.24
C MET A 64 2.73 -8.60 2.91
N GLU A 65 2.81 -7.87 1.79
CA GLU A 65 3.05 -8.44 0.47
C GLU A 65 4.38 -9.19 0.33
N ARG A 66 5.39 -8.79 1.10
CA ARG A 66 6.69 -9.46 1.12
C ARG A 66 6.61 -10.89 1.63
N VAL A 67 5.62 -11.24 2.47
CA VAL A 67 5.50 -12.60 2.98
C VAL A 67 5.29 -13.61 1.85
N PRO A 68 4.19 -13.56 1.05
CA PRO A 68 4.02 -14.45 -0.10
C PRO A 68 5.09 -14.25 -1.17
N GLN A 69 5.55 -13.02 -1.39
CA GLN A 69 6.50 -12.74 -2.46
C GLN A 69 7.88 -13.37 -2.23
N VAL A 70 8.42 -13.19 -1.02
CA VAL A 70 9.69 -13.81 -0.60
C VAL A 70 9.52 -15.32 -0.53
N ALA A 71 8.41 -15.81 0.02
CA ALA A 71 8.16 -17.25 0.07
C ALA A 71 8.18 -17.88 -1.31
N ALA A 72 7.51 -17.27 -2.31
CA ALA A 72 7.52 -17.77 -3.69
C ALA A 72 8.94 -17.80 -4.29
N LEU A 73 9.75 -16.76 -4.08
CA LEU A 73 11.13 -16.68 -4.58
C LEU A 73 12.06 -17.74 -3.98
N LEU A 74 11.75 -18.19 -2.78
CA LEU A 74 12.53 -19.21 -2.06
C LEU A 74 12.01 -20.63 -2.30
N LEU A 75 10.85 -20.79 -2.92
CA LEU A 75 10.20 -22.09 -3.14
C LEU A 75 10.20 -22.55 -4.60
N PHE A 76 10.13 -21.62 -5.56
CA PHE A 76 9.91 -21.94 -6.97
C PHE A 76 11.01 -21.39 -7.87
N PRO A 77 11.27 -22.01 -9.04
CA PRO A 77 12.17 -21.46 -10.05
C PRO A 77 11.89 -19.97 -10.32
N LEU A 78 12.94 -19.19 -10.60
CA LEU A 78 12.88 -17.73 -10.59
C LEU A 78 11.76 -17.17 -11.48
N GLU A 79 11.70 -17.68 -12.71
CA GLU A 79 10.71 -17.31 -13.72
C GLU A 79 9.28 -17.66 -13.29
N VAL A 80 9.10 -18.78 -12.57
CA VAL A 80 7.81 -19.18 -12.01
C VAL A 80 7.44 -18.28 -10.83
N ALA A 81 8.34 -18.07 -9.87
CA ALA A 81 8.12 -17.22 -8.71
C ALA A 81 7.79 -15.77 -9.11
N ALA A 82 8.54 -15.20 -10.05
CA ALA A 82 8.28 -13.87 -10.58
C ALA A 82 6.89 -13.77 -11.23
N THR A 83 6.47 -14.82 -11.96
CA THR A 83 5.14 -14.87 -12.58
C THR A 83 4.03 -14.99 -11.53
N ILE A 84 4.19 -15.89 -10.55
CA ILE A 84 3.23 -16.07 -9.44
C ILE A 84 3.05 -14.76 -8.67
N ASN A 85 4.13 -14.03 -8.41
CA ASN A 85 4.09 -12.75 -7.71
C ASN A 85 3.42 -11.65 -8.56
N ALA A 86 3.68 -11.61 -9.87
CA ALA A 86 3.19 -10.56 -10.76
C ALA A 86 1.72 -10.70 -11.16
N LEU A 87 1.23 -11.93 -11.37
CA LEU A 87 -0.13 -12.18 -11.87
C LEU A 87 -1.24 -11.55 -11.01
N PRO A 88 -1.23 -11.67 -9.66
CA PRO A 88 -2.20 -11.01 -8.80
C PRO A 88 -2.29 -9.50 -9.04
N ALA A 89 -1.17 -8.84 -9.36
CA ALA A 89 -1.13 -7.39 -9.54
C ALA A 89 -1.85 -6.92 -10.80
N LEU A 90 -2.08 -7.81 -11.77
CA LEU A 90 -2.97 -7.53 -12.90
C LEU A 90 -4.43 -7.47 -12.46
N ILE A 91 -4.81 -8.19 -11.40
CA ILE A 91 -6.20 -8.34 -10.95
C ILE A 91 -6.55 -7.28 -9.91
N PHE A 92 -5.65 -7.03 -8.95
CA PHE A 92 -5.93 -6.22 -7.76
C PHE A 92 -6.53 -4.82 -8.05
N PRO A 93 -6.02 -4.04 -9.02
CA PRO A 93 -6.58 -2.72 -9.32
C PRO A 93 -8.03 -2.75 -9.79
N PHE A 94 -8.49 -3.85 -10.37
CA PHE A 94 -9.87 -3.98 -10.84
C PHE A 94 -10.87 -4.34 -9.74
N ILE A 95 -10.41 -5.03 -8.69
CA ILE A 95 -11.24 -5.39 -7.54
C ILE A 95 -11.27 -4.29 -6.46
N ASN A 96 -10.21 -3.47 -6.34
CA ASN A 96 -10.12 -2.45 -5.30
C ASN A 96 -10.50 -1.05 -5.83
N ARG A 97 -11.68 -0.55 -5.44
CA ARG A 97 -12.19 0.76 -5.86
C ARG A 97 -11.28 1.93 -5.49
N ARG A 98 -10.65 1.89 -4.31
CA ARG A 98 -9.71 2.92 -3.85
C ARG A 98 -8.47 2.93 -4.74
N TYR A 99 -7.97 1.75 -5.10
CA TYR A 99 -6.78 1.58 -5.92
C TYR A 99 -6.94 2.08 -7.36
N ARG A 100 -8.11 1.85 -7.97
CA ARG A 100 -8.45 2.40 -9.29
C ARG A 100 -8.85 3.87 -9.32
N GLN A 101 -8.98 4.52 -8.16
CA GLN A 101 -9.39 5.92 -8.05
C GLN A 101 -10.70 6.23 -8.82
N GLY A 102 -11.63 5.28 -8.83
CA GLY A 102 -12.89 5.39 -9.58
C GLY A 102 -12.80 5.22 -11.10
N SER A 103 -11.61 5.02 -11.69
CA SER A 103 -11.43 4.94 -13.15
C SER A 103 -10.89 3.58 -13.61
N TRP A 104 -11.59 2.95 -14.57
CA TRP A 104 -11.15 1.69 -15.19
C TRP A 104 -9.89 1.84 -16.05
N SER A 105 -9.71 2.99 -16.70
CA SER A 105 -8.48 3.25 -17.46
C SER A 105 -7.27 3.38 -16.53
N PHE A 106 -7.46 4.01 -15.37
CA PHE A 106 -6.43 4.08 -14.35
C PHE A 106 -6.17 2.72 -13.69
N ALA A 107 -7.20 1.88 -13.52
CA ALA A 107 -7.03 0.49 -13.09
C ALA A 107 -6.10 -0.28 -14.03
N ALA A 108 -6.33 -0.20 -15.35
CA ALA A 108 -5.48 -0.85 -16.34
C ALA A 108 -4.02 -0.34 -16.29
N LEU A 109 -3.84 0.98 -16.17
CA LEU A 109 -2.52 1.59 -16.02
C LEU A 109 -1.79 1.07 -14.77
N ARG A 110 -2.48 0.97 -13.63
CA ARG A 110 -1.91 0.43 -12.38
C ARG A 110 -1.66 -1.07 -12.45
N ALA A 111 -2.53 -1.82 -13.12
CA ALA A 111 -2.37 -3.26 -13.31
C ALA A 111 -1.10 -3.59 -14.10
N VAL A 112 -0.93 -2.95 -15.26
CA VAL A 112 0.27 -3.13 -16.09
C VAL A 112 1.52 -2.68 -15.33
N HIS A 113 1.47 -1.50 -14.69
CA HIS A 113 2.59 -0.97 -13.92
C HIS A 113 3.02 -1.94 -12.82
N ASN A 114 2.10 -2.33 -11.95
CA ASN A 114 2.40 -3.15 -10.79
C ASN A 114 2.84 -4.56 -11.20
N ALA A 115 2.21 -5.17 -12.18
CA ALA A 115 2.59 -6.50 -12.63
C ALA A 115 4.00 -6.51 -13.22
N ALA A 116 4.32 -5.54 -14.08
CA ALA A 116 5.64 -5.44 -14.68
C ALA A 116 6.71 -5.05 -13.64
N MET A 117 6.36 -4.18 -12.69
CA MET A 117 7.23 -3.83 -11.56
C MET A 117 7.52 -5.05 -10.69
N ILE A 118 6.49 -5.77 -10.24
CA ILE A 118 6.63 -6.94 -9.38
C ILE A 118 7.41 -8.04 -10.08
N ALA A 119 7.17 -8.27 -11.38
CA ALA A 119 7.97 -9.19 -12.16
C ALA A 119 9.46 -8.80 -12.15
N LEU A 120 9.77 -7.53 -12.46
CA LEU A 120 11.15 -7.04 -12.51
C LEU A 120 11.85 -7.13 -11.14
N ILE A 121 11.23 -6.64 -10.06
CA ILE A 121 11.85 -6.69 -8.72
C ILE A 121 12.01 -8.12 -8.22
N SER A 122 11.09 -9.03 -8.57
CA SER A 122 11.17 -10.44 -8.22
C SER A 122 12.34 -11.10 -8.96
N VAL A 123 12.52 -10.81 -10.26
CA VAL A 123 13.67 -11.27 -11.03
C VAL A 123 14.97 -10.74 -10.43
N LEU A 124 15.08 -9.45 -10.14
CA LEU A 124 16.30 -8.84 -9.58
C LEU A 124 16.66 -9.44 -8.21
N GLY A 125 15.68 -9.54 -7.30
CA GLY A 125 15.90 -10.10 -5.97
C GLY A 125 16.25 -11.59 -6.00
N GLY A 126 15.48 -12.38 -6.76
CA GLY A 126 15.71 -13.81 -6.89
C GLY A 126 17.00 -14.16 -7.64
N TRP A 127 17.35 -13.40 -8.68
CA TRP A 127 18.65 -13.55 -9.36
C TRP A 127 19.81 -13.24 -8.42
N SER A 128 19.72 -12.16 -7.64
CA SER A 128 20.74 -11.80 -6.65
C SER A 128 20.92 -12.89 -5.60
N TYR A 129 19.81 -13.48 -5.13
CA TYR A 129 19.82 -14.63 -4.22
C TYR A 129 20.54 -15.85 -4.84
N GLN A 130 20.19 -16.23 -6.07
CA GLN A 130 20.73 -17.43 -6.73
C GLN A 130 22.20 -17.27 -7.11
N VAL A 131 22.64 -16.10 -7.57
CA VAL A 131 24.05 -15.83 -7.89
C VAL A 131 24.96 -15.94 -6.67
N LEU A 132 24.43 -15.67 -5.48
CA LEU A 132 25.13 -15.84 -4.20
C LEU A 132 25.11 -17.29 -3.69
N GLY A 133 24.63 -18.25 -4.50
CA GLY A 133 24.58 -19.66 -4.15
C GLY A 133 23.29 -20.09 -3.45
N GLY A 134 22.26 -19.22 -3.41
CA GLY A 134 20.97 -19.55 -2.83
C GLY A 134 20.27 -20.70 -3.55
N SER A 135 19.87 -21.72 -2.79
CA SER A 135 19.15 -22.88 -3.34
C SER A 135 17.65 -22.60 -3.48
N VAL A 136 17.03 -23.24 -4.47
CA VAL A 136 15.57 -23.25 -4.63
C VAL A 136 15.13 -24.71 -4.86
N PRO A 137 14.28 -25.30 -3.99
CA PRO A 137 13.75 -24.72 -2.75
C PRO A 137 14.85 -24.38 -1.73
N ILE A 138 14.54 -23.44 -0.84
CA ILE A 138 15.50 -22.99 0.18
C ILE A 138 15.91 -24.12 1.12
N SER A 139 17.21 -24.16 1.41
CA SER A 139 17.79 -24.98 2.47
C SER A 139 18.78 -24.15 3.28
N LEU A 140 18.45 -23.89 4.55
CA LEU A 140 19.36 -23.22 5.48
C LEU A 140 20.35 -24.23 6.06
N SER A 141 21.31 -24.63 5.24
CA SER A 141 22.42 -25.48 5.66
C SER A 141 23.57 -24.68 6.30
N ASP A 142 23.72 -23.40 5.96
CA ASP A 142 24.79 -22.54 6.43
C ASP A 142 24.39 -21.05 6.51
N TRP A 143 25.33 -20.24 7.00
CA TRP A 143 25.19 -18.78 7.04
C TRP A 143 25.23 -18.13 5.65
N THR A 144 25.81 -18.79 4.65
CA THR A 144 25.90 -18.29 3.27
C THR A 144 24.51 -18.14 2.67
N THR A 145 23.65 -19.15 2.81
CA THR A 145 22.26 -19.08 2.33
C THR A 145 21.50 -17.96 3.03
N LEU A 146 21.70 -17.77 4.33
CA LEU A 146 21.04 -16.68 5.05
C LEU A 146 21.47 -15.31 4.50
N TRP A 147 22.77 -15.10 4.26
CA TRP A 147 23.26 -13.86 3.65
C TRP A 147 22.74 -13.67 2.23
N ALA A 148 22.67 -14.73 1.44
CA ALA A 148 22.08 -14.68 0.10
C ALA A 148 20.62 -14.22 0.16
N VAL A 149 19.82 -14.73 1.11
CA VAL A 149 18.43 -14.27 1.31
C VAL A 149 18.41 -12.79 1.66
N LEU A 150 19.18 -12.36 2.66
CA LEU A 150 19.19 -10.97 3.11
C LEU A 150 19.56 -10.00 1.97
N ILE A 151 20.60 -10.33 1.19
CA ILE A 151 21.03 -9.50 0.05
C ILE A 151 19.97 -9.52 -1.05
N GLY A 152 19.44 -10.69 -1.42
CA GLY A 152 18.41 -10.81 -2.45
C GLY A 152 17.15 -10.00 -2.12
N MET A 153 16.70 -10.04 -0.86
CA MET A 153 15.52 -9.30 -0.42
C MET A 153 15.80 -7.79 -0.28
N THR A 154 17.02 -7.42 0.13
CA THR A 154 17.45 -6.01 0.11
C THR A 154 17.43 -5.45 -1.32
N VAL A 155 17.92 -6.20 -2.31
CA VAL A 155 17.88 -5.80 -3.73
C VAL A 155 16.43 -5.66 -4.21
N LEU A 156 15.57 -6.62 -3.87
CA LEU A 156 14.14 -6.56 -4.17
C LEU A 156 13.50 -5.29 -3.60
N GLN A 157 13.74 -4.99 -2.32
CA GLN A 157 13.18 -3.82 -1.64
C GLN A 157 13.71 -2.51 -2.18
N ALA A 158 15.01 -2.43 -2.47
CA ALA A 158 15.64 -1.26 -3.09
C ALA A 158 15.03 -1.01 -4.48
N ALA A 159 14.92 -2.05 -5.31
CA ALA A 159 14.32 -1.94 -6.63
C ALA A 159 12.84 -1.51 -6.54
N ASN A 160 12.06 -2.10 -5.63
CA ASN A 160 10.67 -1.70 -5.40
C ASN A 160 10.55 -0.22 -5.03
N SER A 161 11.37 0.23 -4.11
CA SER A 161 11.40 1.63 -3.66
C SER A 161 11.71 2.59 -4.80
N VAL A 162 12.74 2.29 -5.60
CA VAL A 162 13.12 3.09 -6.77
C VAL A 162 11.96 3.16 -7.77
N MET A 163 11.30 2.04 -8.04
CA MET A 163 10.24 1.97 -9.04
C MET A 163 8.94 2.65 -8.60
N ILE A 164 8.53 2.49 -7.35
CA ILE A 164 7.36 3.19 -6.79
C ILE A 164 7.63 4.69 -6.74
N LEU A 165 8.80 5.13 -6.24
CA LEU A 165 9.15 6.55 -6.20
C LEU A 165 9.23 7.13 -7.61
N GLY A 166 9.80 6.40 -8.57
CA GLY A 166 9.81 6.79 -9.98
C GLY A 166 8.40 6.98 -10.55
N PHE A 167 7.50 6.02 -10.29
CA PHE A 167 6.09 6.14 -10.70
C PHE A 167 5.40 7.35 -10.07
N LEU A 168 5.57 7.57 -8.76
CA LEU A 168 4.95 8.69 -8.05
C LEU A 168 5.50 10.04 -8.49
N TRP A 169 6.80 10.11 -8.82
CA TRP A 169 7.42 11.30 -9.38
C TRP A 169 6.88 11.62 -10.78
N LEU A 170 6.71 10.60 -11.64
CA LEU A 170 6.03 10.76 -12.94
C LEU A 170 4.55 11.12 -12.77
N ASP A 171 3.92 10.67 -11.69
CA ASP A 171 2.57 11.06 -11.26
C ASP A 171 2.54 12.50 -10.69
N GLY A 172 3.67 13.21 -10.61
CA GLY A 172 3.76 14.60 -10.17
C GLY A 172 3.65 14.79 -8.64
N ARG A 173 3.88 13.74 -7.85
CA ARG A 173 3.88 13.81 -6.39
C ARG A 173 5.25 14.24 -5.86
N ASP A 174 5.25 14.88 -4.69
CA ASP A 174 6.48 15.22 -3.97
C ASP A 174 7.06 13.98 -3.27
N VAL A 175 7.94 13.28 -3.99
CA VAL A 175 8.58 12.04 -3.53
C VAL A 175 9.53 12.25 -2.35
N ARG A 176 10.08 13.47 -2.15
CA ARG A 176 11.03 13.72 -1.05
C ARG A 176 10.36 13.57 0.32
N ARG A 177 9.07 13.91 0.40
CA ARG A 177 8.27 13.72 1.62
C ARG A 177 7.91 12.27 1.89
N ILE A 178 7.91 11.42 0.85
CA ILE A 178 7.49 10.01 0.93
C ILE A 178 8.70 9.10 1.20
N ALA A 179 9.87 9.44 0.65
CA ALA A 179 11.13 8.69 0.76
C ALA A 179 11.79 8.79 2.15
N SER A 180 11.04 8.47 3.21
CA SER A 180 11.57 8.35 4.57
C SER A 180 12.18 6.96 4.81
N TRP A 181 13.13 6.86 5.74
CA TRP A 181 13.72 5.56 6.13
C TRP A 181 12.67 4.55 6.58
N ASN A 182 11.68 5.01 7.33
CA ASN A 182 10.59 4.16 7.78
C ASN A 182 9.79 3.60 6.60
N TYR A 183 9.59 4.39 5.53
CA TYR A 183 8.93 3.90 4.31
C TYR A 183 9.75 2.82 3.62
N LEU A 184 11.05 3.09 3.45
CA LEU A 184 11.96 2.20 2.74
C LEU A 184 12.14 0.84 3.45
N LEU A 185 12.04 0.83 4.79
CA LEU A 185 12.28 -0.36 5.61
C LEU A 185 11.02 -1.06 6.10
N ALA A 186 9.83 -0.43 6.00
CA ALA A 186 8.59 -0.98 6.57
C ALA A 186 8.27 -2.38 6.04
N GLU A 187 8.47 -2.61 4.75
CA GLU A 187 8.19 -3.90 4.11
C GLU A 187 9.27 -4.94 4.40
N GLU A 188 10.50 -4.51 4.70
CA GLU A 188 11.62 -5.39 5.04
C GLU A 188 11.36 -6.17 6.34
N LEU A 189 10.57 -5.60 7.24
CA LEU A 189 10.13 -6.26 8.48
C LEU A 189 9.35 -7.56 8.23
N PHE A 190 8.78 -7.74 7.04
CA PHE A 190 8.02 -8.93 6.66
C PHE A 190 8.87 -9.99 5.95
N VAL A 191 10.12 -9.68 5.59
CA VAL A 191 11.04 -10.64 4.96
C VAL A 191 11.30 -11.87 5.83
N PRO A 192 11.57 -11.74 7.16
CA PRO A 192 11.75 -12.92 8.01
C PRO A 192 10.53 -13.84 8.05
N LEU A 193 9.31 -13.28 7.97
CA LEU A 193 8.09 -14.08 7.90
C LEU A 193 7.94 -14.82 6.57
N GLY A 194 8.33 -14.20 5.45
CA GLY A 194 8.38 -14.87 4.15
C GLY A 194 9.41 -16.00 4.10
N LEU A 195 10.60 -15.78 4.68
CA LEU A 195 11.62 -16.82 4.86
C LEU A 195 11.08 -17.98 5.71
N LEU A 196 10.46 -17.69 6.86
CA LEU A 196 9.88 -18.71 7.73
C LEU A 196 8.77 -19.49 7.00
N ALA A 197 7.92 -18.81 6.22
CA ALA A 197 6.90 -19.45 5.41
C ALA A 197 7.50 -20.42 4.38
N ALA A 198 8.58 -20.02 3.69
CA ALA A 198 9.27 -20.92 2.76
C ALA A 198 9.83 -22.16 3.49
N LEU A 199 10.51 -21.97 4.62
CA LEU A 199 11.09 -23.08 5.38
C LEU A 199 10.04 -24.07 5.88
N ILE A 200 8.92 -23.58 6.39
CA ILE A 200 7.81 -24.43 6.84
C ILE A 200 7.17 -25.16 5.65
N CYS A 201 7.02 -24.51 4.49
CA CYS A 201 6.52 -25.19 3.30
C CYS A 201 7.46 -26.30 2.78
N VAL A 202 8.77 -26.16 2.98
CA VAL A 202 9.75 -27.18 2.57
C VAL A 202 9.85 -28.34 3.57
N ALA A 203 9.96 -28.02 4.86
CA ALA A 203 10.32 -29.00 5.90
C ALA A 203 9.17 -29.35 6.85
N GLY A 204 8.08 -28.58 6.85
CA GLY A 204 6.95 -28.75 7.74
C GLY A 204 6.02 -29.88 7.31
N GLU A 205 5.50 -30.62 8.29
CA GLU A 205 4.41 -31.55 8.06
C GLU A 205 3.15 -30.80 7.55
N PRO A 206 2.29 -31.44 6.75
CA PRO A 206 1.13 -30.78 6.14
C PRO A 206 0.22 -30.05 7.14
N VAL A 207 0.02 -30.63 8.32
CA VAL A 207 -0.79 -30.03 9.38
C VAL A 207 -0.14 -28.75 9.93
N THR A 208 1.17 -28.79 10.19
CA THR A 208 1.94 -27.63 10.65
C THR A 208 1.93 -26.52 9.62
N THR A 209 2.12 -26.85 8.35
CA THR A 209 2.06 -25.89 7.24
C THR A 209 0.67 -25.26 7.13
N ALA A 210 -0.40 -26.06 7.22
CA ALA A 210 -1.77 -25.54 7.18
C ALA A 210 -2.08 -24.61 8.36
N LEU A 211 -1.69 -24.99 9.58
CA LEU A 211 -1.85 -24.15 10.77
C LEU A 211 -1.03 -22.86 10.67
N PHE A 212 0.17 -22.91 10.11
CA PHE A 212 1.01 -21.73 9.92
C PHE A 212 0.42 -20.77 8.87
N VAL A 213 -0.09 -21.29 7.75
CA VAL A 213 -0.80 -20.49 6.75
C VAL A 213 -2.05 -19.84 7.37
N LEU A 214 -2.83 -20.59 8.15
CA LEU A 214 -3.96 -20.04 8.89
C LEU A 214 -3.52 -18.93 9.85
N PHE A 215 -2.43 -19.14 10.58
CA PHE A 215 -1.85 -18.13 11.47
C PHE A 215 -1.45 -16.85 10.71
N LEU A 216 -0.81 -16.97 9.54
CA LEU A 216 -0.47 -15.81 8.71
C LEU A 216 -1.72 -15.06 8.24
N VAL A 217 -2.76 -15.78 7.78
CA VAL A 217 -4.03 -15.18 7.36
C VAL A 217 -4.69 -14.42 8.52
N LEU A 218 -4.77 -15.04 9.70
CA LEU A 218 -5.32 -14.40 10.89
C LEU A 218 -4.50 -13.17 11.29
N THR A 219 -3.17 -13.26 11.24
CA THR A 219 -2.28 -12.14 11.56
C THR A 219 -2.52 -10.94 10.64
N VAL A 220 -2.63 -11.17 9.33
CA VAL A 220 -2.92 -10.13 8.33
C VAL A 220 -4.24 -9.41 8.66
N ILE A 221 -5.29 -10.19 8.93
CA ILE A 221 -6.62 -9.64 9.25
C ILE A 221 -6.60 -8.89 10.59
N SER A 222 -6.01 -9.48 11.63
CA SER A 222 -5.94 -8.88 12.97
C SER A 222 -5.11 -7.61 12.96
N LEU A 223 -3.98 -7.57 12.26
CA LEU A 223 -3.16 -6.36 12.17
C LEU A 223 -3.91 -5.23 11.46
N HIS A 224 -4.62 -5.53 10.38
CA HIS A 224 -5.46 -4.56 9.69
C HIS A 224 -6.55 -3.98 10.62
N GLN A 225 -7.28 -4.85 11.32
CA GLN A 225 -8.32 -4.43 12.26
C GLN A 225 -7.76 -3.61 13.42
N LEU A 226 -6.57 -3.94 13.92
CA LEU A 226 -5.91 -3.21 14.98
C LEU A 226 -5.50 -1.80 14.52
N VAL A 227 -4.93 -1.67 13.32
CA VAL A 227 -4.55 -0.36 12.78
C VAL A 227 -5.78 0.50 12.52
N GLU A 228 -6.83 -0.07 11.94
CA GLU A 228 -8.06 0.66 11.64
C GLU A 228 -8.80 1.08 12.92
N SER A 229 -8.88 0.22 13.93
CA SER A 229 -9.49 0.59 15.23
C SER A 229 -8.69 1.70 15.93
N ARG A 230 -7.35 1.62 15.92
CA ARG A 230 -6.50 2.69 16.47
C ARG A 230 -6.73 4.02 15.74
N ARG A 231 -6.85 3.98 14.41
CA ARG A 231 -7.14 5.16 13.60
C ARG A 231 -8.48 5.79 13.98
N GLN A 232 -9.54 4.98 14.09
CA GLN A 232 -10.87 5.47 14.50
C GLN A 232 -10.86 6.10 15.89
N VAL A 233 -10.08 5.56 16.83
CA VAL A 233 -9.90 6.16 18.16
C VAL A 233 -9.20 7.51 18.08
N LEU A 234 -8.10 7.60 17.31
CA LEU A 234 -7.37 8.86 17.14
C LEU A 234 -8.23 9.93 16.47
N ASP A 235 -9.00 9.57 15.44
CA ASP A 235 -9.90 10.49 14.76
C ASP A 235 -10.98 11.00 15.73
N ARG A 236 -11.55 10.13 16.58
CA ARG A 236 -12.52 10.52 17.62
C ARG A 236 -11.92 11.45 18.67
N VAL A 237 -10.71 11.16 19.15
CA VAL A 237 -10.01 12.03 20.12
C VAL A 237 -9.78 13.41 19.50
N THR A 238 -9.32 13.48 18.25
CA THR A 238 -9.09 14.74 17.55
C THR A 238 -10.38 15.57 17.42
N VAL A 239 -11.51 14.91 17.12
CA VAL A 239 -12.82 15.57 17.06
C VAL A 239 -13.27 16.06 18.44
N LEU A 240 -13.06 15.27 19.49
CA LEU A 240 -13.41 15.66 20.86
C LEU A 240 -12.55 16.82 21.36
N ASP A 241 -11.25 16.81 21.07
CA ASP A 241 -10.33 17.90 21.40
C ASP A 241 -10.76 19.19 20.69
N ALA A 242 -11.05 19.13 19.39
CA ALA A 242 -11.58 20.27 18.63
C ALA A 242 -12.90 20.79 19.20
N ALA A 243 -13.82 19.89 19.56
CA ALA A 243 -15.09 20.26 20.19
C ALA A 243 -14.91 20.88 21.58
N SER A 244 -13.95 20.40 22.36
CA SER A 244 -13.63 20.93 23.70
C SER A 244 -13.03 22.34 23.62
N VAL A 245 -12.14 22.58 22.66
CA VAL A 245 -11.54 23.90 22.38
C VAL A 245 -12.61 24.86 21.88
N ALA A 246 -13.47 24.44 20.94
CA ALA A 246 -14.59 25.24 20.48
C ALA A 246 -15.54 25.61 21.64
N ARG A 247 -15.88 24.65 22.52
CA ARG A 247 -16.71 24.90 23.70
C ARG A 247 -16.03 25.86 24.68
N ALA A 248 -14.74 25.72 24.93
CA ALA A 248 -13.98 26.65 25.78
C ALA A 248 -13.98 28.07 25.20
N ALA A 249 -13.80 28.20 23.88
CA ALA A 249 -13.84 29.49 23.19
C ALA A 249 -15.21 30.16 23.27
N VAL A 250 -16.29 29.38 23.12
CA VAL A 250 -17.70 29.82 23.25
C VAL A 250 -18.02 30.24 24.69
N SER A 251 -17.55 29.49 25.70
CA SER A 251 -17.78 29.87 27.11
C SER A 251 -17.02 31.13 27.54
N GLY A 252 -16.00 31.54 26.78
CA GLY A 252 -15.20 32.74 27.05
C GLY A 252 -15.62 33.99 26.28
N SER A 253 -16.48 33.90 25.26
CA SER A 253 -16.91 35.05 24.45
C SER A 253 -18.27 35.59 24.90
N GLN A 254 -18.28 36.81 25.44
CA GLN A 254 -19.52 37.50 25.84
C GLN A 254 -20.33 38.07 24.65
N ARG A 255 -19.90 37.87 23.39
CA ARG A 255 -20.61 38.35 22.19
C ARG A 255 -20.76 37.24 21.15
N MET A 256 -22.00 37.04 20.71
CA MET A 256 -22.44 35.95 19.84
C MET A 256 -21.75 35.97 18.46
N ASP A 257 -21.48 37.15 17.92
CA ASP A 257 -20.81 37.34 16.63
C ASP A 257 -19.35 36.85 16.65
N GLN A 258 -18.62 37.15 17.74
CA GLN A 258 -17.24 36.68 17.92
C GLN A 258 -17.17 35.16 18.09
N THR A 259 -18.22 34.57 18.65
CA THR A 259 -18.36 33.12 18.75
C THR A 259 -18.57 32.50 17.37
N ALA A 260 -19.44 33.09 16.55
CA ALA A 260 -19.74 32.61 15.20
C ALA A 260 -18.52 32.69 14.27
N GLU A 261 -17.78 33.80 14.29
CA GLU A 261 -16.57 33.99 13.49
C GLU A 261 -15.48 32.97 13.84
N ARG A 262 -15.22 32.77 15.15
CA ARG A 262 -14.21 31.81 15.61
C ARG A 262 -14.60 30.36 15.33
N LEU A 263 -15.90 30.04 15.40
CA LEU A 263 -16.41 28.72 15.05
C LEU A 263 -16.19 28.42 13.56
N LEU A 264 -16.50 29.39 12.68
CA LEU A 264 -16.26 29.26 11.25
C LEU A 264 -14.77 29.10 10.93
N ASP A 265 -13.90 29.93 11.52
CA ASP A 265 -12.44 29.81 11.32
C ASP A 265 -11.90 28.42 11.67
N HIS A 266 -12.45 27.79 12.71
CA HIS A 266 -12.08 26.43 13.10
C HIS A 266 -12.67 25.35 12.19
N ILE A 267 -13.92 25.52 11.77
CA ILE A 267 -14.53 24.63 10.77
C ILE A 267 -13.72 24.70 9.47
N GLY A 268 -13.23 25.88 9.09
CA GLY A 268 -12.45 26.09 7.87
C GLY A 268 -11.07 25.44 7.91
N ALA A 269 -10.48 25.35 9.10
CA ALA A 269 -9.25 24.61 9.32
C ALA A 269 -9.43 23.08 9.18
N LEU A 270 -10.65 22.57 9.39
CA LEU A 270 -10.97 21.13 9.34
C LEU A 270 -11.60 20.71 7.99
N LEU A 271 -12.38 21.60 7.38
CA LEU A 271 -13.17 21.39 6.18
C LEU A 271 -13.04 22.63 5.29
N PRO A 272 -12.33 22.55 4.15
CA PRO A 272 -12.27 23.68 3.23
C PRO A 272 -13.67 23.99 2.67
N TYR A 273 -14.08 25.25 2.73
CA TYR A 273 -15.37 25.75 2.21
C TYR A 273 -15.16 27.03 1.39
N HIS A 274 -16.02 27.27 0.40
CA HIS A 274 -16.02 28.52 -0.38
C HIS A 274 -16.94 29.60 0.22
N THR A 275 -18.05 29.16 0.80
CA THR A 275 -19.01 30.04 1.48
C THR A 275 -19.53 29.32 2.72
N ALA A 276 -19.60 30.05 3.84
CA ALA A 276 -20.18 29.53 5.08
C ALA A 276 -21.14 30.55 5.70
N TYR A 277 -22.28 30.04 6.16
CA TYR A 277 -23.32 30.82 6.82
C TYR A 277 -23.53 30.32 8.25
N VAL A 278 -23.63 31.24 9.20
CA VAL A 278 -24.14 30.96 10.54
C VAL A 278 -25.47 31.68 10.68
N ALA A 279 -26.55 30.91 10.79
CA ALA A 279 -27.88 31.43 11.03
C ALA A 279 -28.38 31.00 12.41
N LEU A 280 -29.03 31.92 13.11
CA LEU A 280 -29.75 31.63 14.34
C LEU A 280 -31.22 31.44 14.01
N HIS A 281 -31.80 30.38 14.55
CA HIS A 281 -33.22 30.12 14.41
C HIS A 281 -33.97 30.81 15.55
N ASP A 282 -34.82 31.78 15.22
CA ASP A 282 -35.76 32.39 16.15
C ASP A 282 -37.02 31.50 16.21
N THR A 283 -37.11 30.71 17.29
CA THR A 283 -38.24 29.80 17.53
C THR A 283 -39.58 30.51 17.72
N GLU A 284 -39.62 31.79 18.09
CA GLU A 284 -40.89 32.52 18.24
C GLU A 284 -41.41 33.04 16.91
N ARG A 285 -40.51 33.32 15.96
CA ARG A 285 -40.86 33.83 14.62
C ARG A 285 -40.83 32.77 13.53
N GLU A 286 -40.32 31.57 13.83
CA GLU A 286 -40.03 30.49 12.86
C GLU A 286 -39.13 30.96 11.70
N GLU A 287 -38.22 31.90 11.98
CA GLU A 287 -37.34 32.52 10.99
C GLU A 287 -35.88 32.22 11.30
N PHE A 288 -35.07 32.08 10.25
CA PHE A 288 -33.61 31.99 10.38
C PHE A 288 -33.01 33.35 10.09
N ASP A 289 -32.37 33.94 11.10
CA ASP A 289 -31.63 35.19 10.95
C ASP A 289 -30.15 34.87 10.71
N VAL A 290 -29.60 35.34 9.59
CA VAL A 290 -28.21 35.08 9.22
C VAL A 290 -27.34 36.07 9.99
N VAL A 291 -26.56 35.56 10.94
CA VAL A 291 -25.71 36.37 11.82
C VAL A 291 -24.31 36.56 11.25
N LEU A 292 -23.85 35.62 10.42
CA LEU A 292 -22.54 35.71 9.79
C LEU A 292 -22.53 35.01 8.42
N GLU A 293 -22.05 35.73 7.41
CA GLU A 293 -21.75 35.20 6.08
C GLU A 293 -20.25 35.42 5.81
N VAL A 294 -19.53 34.34 5.50
CA VAL A 294 -18.11 34.41 5.11
C VAL A 294 -17.97 33.88 3.70
N ASN A 295 -17.57 34.77 2.78
CA ASN A 295 -17.16 34.44 1.42
C ASN A 295 -15.64 34.55 1.28
N ASP A 296 -15.02 33.52 0.75
CA ASP A 296 -13.55 33.41 0.61
C ASP A 296 -12.95 34.53 -0.28
N GLU A 297 -13.76 35.15 -1.13
CA GLU A 297 -13.34 36.28 -1.99
C GLU A 297 -13.13 37.62 -1.24
N GLN A 298 -13.64 37.78 -0.02
CA GLN A 298 -13.56 39.04 0.73
C GLN A 298 -12.43 39.07 1.79
N ARG A 299 -11.60 38.02 1.88
CA ARG A 299 -10.54 37.87 2.91
C ARG A 299 -9.12 38.27 2.45
N GLN A 300 -8.99 39.05 1.38
CA GLN A 300 -7.70 39.62 0.91
C GLN A 300 -7.41 41.00 1.49
#